data_AF-A0A2R6M023-F1
#
_entry.id   AF-A0A2R6M023-F1
#
_cell.length_a   1.000
_cell.length_b   1.000
_cell.length_c   1.000
_cell.angle_alpha   90.00
_cell.angle_beta   90.00
_cell.angle_gamma   90.00
#
_symmetry.space_group_name_H-M   'P 1'
#
loop_
_entity.id
_entity.type
_entity.pdbx_description
1 polymer ?
#
loop_
_entity_poly.entity_id
_entity_poly.type
_entity_poly.pdbx_seq_one_letter_code
_entity_poly.pdbx_strand_id
1 'polypeptide(L)' 'MSDQDTRTESDSLGEMEVPASAYWGAQTQRAVENFPISGTTFDRRFVRALGIV' A
#
# COMPACT_ATOMS: atom_id res chain seq x y z
N MET A 1 21.79 4.92 -5.18
CA MET A 1 20.54 4.68 -5.93
C MET A 1 20.17 3.25 -5.58
N SER A 2 19.34 3.08 -4.55
CA SER A 2 18.97 1.75 -4.11
C SER A 2 17.89 1.26 -5.07
N ASP A 3 18.17 0.22 -5.85
CA ASP A 3 17.13 -0.53 -6.55
C ASP A 3 16.13 -0.97 -5.49
N GLN A 4 14.97 -0.31 -5.47
CA GLN A 4 13.89 -0.74 -4.60
C GLN A 4 13.32 -1.98 -5.25
N ASP A 5 13.77 -3.15 -4.79
CA ASP A 5 13.20 -4.43 -5.19
C ASP A 5 11.67 -4.33 -5.13
N THR A 6 11.01 -4.64 -6.25
CA THR A 6 9.55 -4.67 -6.37
C THR A 6 9.10 -6.09 -6.63
N ARG A 7 7.85 -6.37 -6.25
CA ARG A 7 7.14 -7.59 -6.56
C ARG A 7 5.86 -7.24 -7.32
N THR A 8 5.59 -7.97 -8.38
CA THR A 8 4.35 -7.81 -9.14
C THR A 8 3.19 -8.46 -8.38
N GLU A 9 2.13 -7.69 -8.14
CA GLU A 9 0.87 -8.13 -7.54
C GLU A 9 -0.28 -7.92 -8.54
N SER A 10 -1.32 -8.75 -8.48
CA SER A 10 -2.47 -8.67 -9.38
C SER A 10 -3.75 -8.38 -8.61
N ASP A 11 -4.53 -7.39 -9.05
CA ASP A 11 -5.89 -7.12 -8.62
C ASP A 11 -6.88 -7.18 -9.80
N SER A 12 -8.17 -6.95 -9.55
CA SER A 12 -9.20 -6.98 -10.61
C SER A 12 -9.04 -5.90 -11.69
N LEU A 13 -8.14 -4.94 -11.48
CA LEU A 13 -7.84 -3.83 -12.38
C LEU A 13 -6.48 -4.02 -13.08
N GLY A 14 -5.78 -5.14 -12.86
CA GLY A 14 -4.56 -5.51 -13.55
C GLY A 14 -3.37 -5.79 -12.63
N GLU A 15 -2.18 -5.84 -13.23
CA GLU A 15 -0.91 -6.02 -12.50
C GLU A 15 -0.38 -4.68 -11.98
N MET A 16 0.33 -4.73 -10.85
CA MET A 16 0.90 -3.57 -10.18
C MET A 16 2.21 -3.93 -9.47
N GLU A 17 3.21 -3.06 -9.61
CA GLU A 17 4.49 -3.18 -8.91
C GLU A 17 4.37 -2.67 -7.47
N VAL A 18 4.64 -3.53 -6.50
CA VAL A 18 4.59 -3.20 -5.07
C VAL A 18 6.01 -3.31 -4.50
N PRO A 19 6.47 -2.37 -3.67
CA PRO A 19 7.77 -2.50 -3.02
C PRO A 19 7.88 -3.82 -2.24
N ALA A 20 8.98 -4.56 -2.41
CA ALA A 20 9.18 -5.86 -1.77
C ALA A 20 9.27 -5.75 -0.23
N SER A 21 9.64 -4.58 0.30
CA SER A 21 9.65 -4.28 1.72
C SER A 21 8.27 -3.96 2.31
N ALA A 22 7.26 -3.72 1.46
CA ALA A 22 5.92 -3.41 1.88
C ALA A 22 5.11 -4.70 2.12
N TYR A 23 4.42 -4.75 3.25
CA TYR A 23 3.52 -5.86 3.59
C TYR A 23 2.13 -5.76 2.93
N TRP A 24 1.81 -4.64 2.28
CA TRP A 24 0.55 -4.47 1.57
C TRP A 24 0.61 -5.02 0.13
N GLY A 25 -0.54 -5.10 -0.53
CA GLY A 25 -0.68 -5.61 -1.90
C GLY A 25 -1.14 -4.55 -2.92
N ALA A 26 -1.51 -5.00 -4.12
CA ALA A 26 -1.86 -4.14 -5.26
C ALA A 26 -2.92 -3.09 -4.95
N GLN A 27 -4.02 -3.44 -4.26
CA GLN A 27 -5.08 -2.48 -3.98
C GLN A 27 -4.62 -1.29 -3.10
N THR A 28 -3.80 -1.57 -2.09
CA THR A 28 -3.24 -0.52 -1.23
C THR A 28 -2.22 0.32 -1.99
N GLN A 29 -1.38 -0.32 -2.82
CA GLN A 29 -0.42 0.39 -3.67
C GLN A 29 -1.15 1.33 -4.64
N ARG A 30 -2.25 0.89 -5.25
CA ARG A 30 -3.11 1.70 -6.12
C ARG A 30 -3.71 2.90 -5.36
N ALA A 31 -4.09 2.71 -4.10
CA ALA A 31 -4.57 3.81 -3.26
C ALA A 31 -3.46 4.81 -2.93
N VAL A 32 -2.22 4.36 -2.70
CA VAL A 32 -1.06 5.22 -2.49
C VAL A 32 -0.80 6.11 -3.72
N GLU A 33 -0.90 5.55 -4.93
CA GLU A 33 -0.72 6.29 -6.20
C GLU A 33 -1.89 7.22 -6.52
N ASN A 34 -3.13 6.81 -6.24
CA ASN A 34 -4.33 7.58 -6.60
C ASN A 34 -4.68 8.71 -5.64
N PHE A 35 -4.27 8.64 -4.37
CA PHE A 35 -4.67 9.61 -3.33
C PHE A 35 -3.50 10.37 -2.64
N PRO A 36 -2.53 10.94 -3.37
CA PRO A 36 -1.46 11.76 -2.78
C PRO A 36 -1.94 13.18 -2.47
N ILE A 37 -2.90 13.32 -1.53
CA ILE A 37 -3.60 14.59 -1.27
C ILE A 37 -2.93 15.41 -0.16
N SER A 38 -2.80 14.85 1.05
CA SER A 38 -2.34 15.60 2.24
C SER A 38 -1.14 15.00 2.96
N GLY A 39 -0.73 13.77 2.61
CA GLY A 39 0.30 13.03 3.35
C GLY A 39 -0.07 12.65 4.79
N THR A 40 -1.32 12.89 5.21
CA THR A 40 -1.79 12.52 6.55
C THR A 40 -2.16 11.05 6.57
N THR A 41 -1.55 10.28 7.48
CA THR A 41 -1.84 8.85 7.67
C THR A 41 -2.93 8.63 8.72
N PHE A 42 -3.56 7.46 8.71
CA PHE A 42 -4.46 7.05 9.80
C PHE A 42 -3.75 7.03 11.15
N ASP A 43 -4.45 7.44 12.21
CA ASP A 43 -3.95 7.33 13.57
C ASP A 43 -3.75 5.86 13.96
N ARG A 44 -2.70 5.57 14.73
CA ARG A 44 -2.39 4.20 15.18
C ARG A 44 -3.54 3.54 15.93
N ARG A 45 -4.37 4.32 16.64
CA ARG A 45 -5.56 3.82 17.33
C ARG A 45 -6.60 3.28 16.35
N PHE A 46 -6.78 3.95 15.21
CA PHE A 46 -7.69 3.51 14.17
C PHE A 46 -7.20 2.21 13.52
N VAL A 47 -5.92 2.15 13.14
CA VAL A 47 -5.32 0.92 12.58
C VAL A 47 -5.41 -0.25 13.57
N ARG A 48 -5.15 0.00 14.86
CA ARG A 48 -5.31 -1.02 15.91
C ARG A 48 -6.75 -1.50 16.03
N ALA A 49 -7.73 -0.59 15.97
CA ALA A 49 -9.13 -0.96 16.07
C ALA A 49 -9.55 -1.88 14.91
N LEU A 50 -9.10 -1.60 13.68
CA LEU A 50 -9.34 -2.49 12.53
C LEU A 50 -8.69 -3.86 12.69
N GLY A 51 -7.50 -3.94 13.28
CA GLY A 51 -6.82 -5.23 13.51
C GLY A 51 -7.37 -6.06 14.67
N ILE A 52 -8.27 -5.52 15.49
CA ILE A 52 -8.95 -6.27 16.57
C ILE A 52 -10.19 -7.01 16.03
N VAL A 53 -10.79 -6.53 14.95
CA VAL A 53 -11.97 -7.12 14.30
C VAL A 53 -11.55 -8.32 13.45
#